data_AF-A0A7W4JAZ3-F1
#
_entry.id   AF-A0A7W4JAZ3-F1
#
_cell.length_a   1.000
_cell.length_b   1.000
_cell.length_c   1.000
_cell.angle_alpha   90.00
_cell.angle_beta   90.00
_cell.angle_gamma   90.00
#
_symmetry.space_group_name_H-M   'P 1'
#
loop_
_entity.id
_entity.type
_entity.pdbx_description
1 polymer ?
#
loop_
_entity_poly.entity_id
_entity_poly.type
_entity_poly.pdbx_seq_one_letter_code
_entity_poly.pdbx_strand_id
1 'polypeptide(L)'
;MSISNASPISTYISAIKNEATASATYAKTDATTKQEVAKFEKDAASITSVDGLLKDYSVLQVVLGAYGLSSLSNATAIIKDLLTQDPTSSKSLAKSSNNAAWLAFADAFKMWGQNKGTSSVSPFAPDATSAVVSQTYSATKTISVNATLPAADATGQTYTTAPVTTYDSQSNAHQVALKWTQDSSNPRIWTVNAYDADGNATIDTNAYQVVFNQDGSLASATDMSTGKAVTSGGAGSTVSLPITLNITPSGSTGTTHQSISLDLGTLGGTGGVTMAPSSTSSTISKSQVASLTSPSGSSISLTLPSITLGTLSGTNQTYVTAPFDPNETSDDANGVAAANRATLSVKWVQDSASPSTWQAYIIDPYGAQVTSTTFTTSFDSTGNLLKVNGQYSHTIPALQAKMNGVTYTVDVQPPNLSTSTPSQNSTLTTDSKVTNTVTKINMKDVVSQFELSQYENSNDFQDNGVGNALYFTRKMSSITSLAQLMSDPILLKVAETVSGYDPSTFGTLDYDQQIRMLKSKVDFTKLRTPKQIQQYAERYLAMLQITPQTPDKPATMMDLYGGDSSKAGIAALFGVNTSSSSSSGNLYSGMF
;
A
#
# COMPACT_ATOMS: atom_id res chain seq x y z
N MET A 1 45.17 -33.20 -9.29
CA MET A 1 44.49 -33.81 -10.46
C MET A 1 43.13 -33.16 -10.55
N SER A 2 42.64 -32.58 -11.63
CA SER A 2 42.98 -32.62 -13.05
C SER A 2 42.70 -31.22 -13.61
N ILE A 3 43.57 -30.76 -14.50
CA ILE A 3 43.26 -29.74 -15.50
C ILE A 3 41.95 -30.17 -16.16
N SER A 4 40.86 -29.44 -15.97
CA SER A 4 39.69 -29.65 -16.80
C SER A 4 39.96 -28.94 -18.12
N ASN A 5 40.42 -29.70 -19.12
CA ASN A 5 40.54 -29.26 -20.53
C ASN A 5 39.16 -29.03 -21.18
N ALA A 6 38.13 -28.69 -20.40
CA ALA A 6 36.80 -28.40 -20.93
C ALA A 6 36.78 -26.95 -21.40
N SER A 7 36.36 -26.73 -22.65
CA SER A 7 36.14 -25.37 -23.18
C SER A 7 35.18 -24.60 -22.25
N PRO A 8 35.41 -23.31 -21.97
CA PRO A 8 34.52 -22.47 -21.16
C PRO A 8 33.04 -22.59 -21.54
N ILE A 9 32.76 -22.72 -22.84
CA ILE A 9 31.38 -22.92 -23.35
C ILE A 9 30.81 -24.25 -22.85
N SER A 10 31.58 -25.35 -22.91
CA SER A 10 31.15 -26.66 -22.42
C SER A 10 30.89 -26.65 -20.92
N THR A 11 31.73 -25.94 -20.16
CA THR A 11 31.57 -25.76 -18.71
C THR A 11 30.29 -24.99 -18.40
N TYR A 12 30.05 -23.88 -19.09
CA TYR A 12 28.81 -23.09 -18.98
C TYR A 12 27.56 -23.91 -19.31
N ILE A 13 27.53 -24.63 -20.44
CA ILE A 13 26.38 -25.47 -20.84
C ILE A 13 26.08 -26.56 -19.81
N SER A 14 27.11 -27.09 -19.16
CA SER A 14 26.94 -28.09 -18.10
C SER A 14 26.41 -27.46 -16.82
N ALA A 15 26.94 -26.28 -16.45
CA ALA A 15 26.53 -25.54 -15.26
C ALA A 15 25.06 -25.08 -15.33
N ILE A 16 24.59 -24.50 -16.45
CA ILE A 16 23.20 -24.02 -16.56
C ILE A 16 22.14 -25.11 -16.39
N LYS A 17 22.48 -26.39 -16.67
CA LYS A 17 21.51 -27.50 -16.59
C LYS A 17 21.19 -27.89 -15.15
N ASN A 18 22.15 -27.76 -14.24
CA ASN A 18 22.04 -28.21 -12.85
C ASN A 18 22.50 -27.13 -11.86
N GLU A 19 22.38 -25.86 -12.24
CA GLU A 19 23.02 -24.72 -11.58
C GLU A 19 22.69 -24.66 -10.08
N ALA A 20 21.41 -24.79 -9.72
CA ALA A 20 20.96 -24.80 -8.33
C ALA A 20 21.56 -25.95 -7.50
N THR A 21 21.76 -27.13 -8.10
CA THR A 21 22.38 -28.27 -7.41
C THR A 21 23.90 -28.08 -7.30
N ALA A 22 24.52 -27.52 -8.34
CA ALA A 22 25.95 -27.22 -8.36
C ALA A 22 26.30 -26.15 -7.32
N SER A 23 25.51 -25.06 -7.24
CA SER A 23 25.71 -23.99 -6.26
C SER A 23 25.50 -24.48 -4.82
N ALA A 24 24.45 -25.26 -4.56
CA ALA A 24 24.22 -25.85 -3.24
C ALA A 24 25.32 -26.86 -2.85
N THR A 25 25.92 -27.54 -3.83
CA THR A 25 27.06 -28.43 -3.59
C THR A 25 28.32 -27.62 -3.27
N TYR A 26 28.59 -26.58 -4.05
CA TYR A 26 29.70 -25.65 -3.84
C TYR A 26 29.62 -25.01 -2.45
N ALA A 27 28.44 -24.51 -2.06
CA ALA A 27 28.21 -23.91 -0.75
C ALA A 27 28.47 -24.87 0.43
N LYS A 28 28.28 -26.19 0.24
CA LYS A 28 28.61 -27.20 1.25
C LYS A 28 30.10 -27.51 1.34
N THR A 29 30.83 -27.34 0.24
CA THR A 29 32.28 -27.61 0.16
C THR A 29 33.12 -26.41 0.54
N ASP A 30 32.65 -25.19 0.26
CA ASP A 30 33.33 -23.97 0.66
C ASP A 30 33.03 -23.63 2.12
N ALA A 31 34.08 -23.62 2.96
CA ALA A 31 33.92 -23.46 4.40
C ALA A 31 33.36 -22.08 4.78
N THR A 32 33.74 -21.03 4.05
CA THR A 32 33.31 -19.65 4.29
C THR A 32 31.82 -19.49 3.98
N THR A 33 31.40 -19.88 2.77
CA THR A 33 30.00 -19.84 2.33
C THR A 33 29.10 -20.62 3.28
N LYS A 34 29.53 -21.82 3.69
CA LYS A 34 28.78 -22.64 4.66
C LYS A 34 28.56 -21.94 5.99
N GLN A 35 29.59 -21.25 6.52
CA GLN A 35 29.48 -20.51 7.78
C GLN A 35 28.57 -19.30 7.65
N GLU A 36 28.66 -18.57 6.54
CA GLU A 36 27.82 -17.40 6.26
C GLU A 36 26.34 -17.77 6.13
N VAL A 37 26.02 -18.84 5.40
CA VAL A 37 24.64 -19.38 5.31
C VAL A 37 24.13 -19.80 6.68
N ALA A 38 24.89 -20.56 7.45
CA ALA A 38 24.48 -21.00 8.79
C ALA A 38 24.24 -19.82 9.75
N LYS A 39 25.06 -18.77 9.66
CA LYS A 39 24.89 -17.53 10.43
C LYS A 39 23.64 -16.77 10.00
N PHE A 40 23.38 -16.66 8.71
CA PHE A 40 22.17 -16.04 8.16
C PHE A 40 20.89 -16.75 8.61
N GLU A 41 20.83 -18.07 8.46
CA GLU A 41 19.68 -18.89 8.83
C GLU A 41 19.35 -18.78 10.33
N LYS A 42 20.38 -18.62 11.17
CA LYS A 42 20.21 -18.47 12.62
C LYS A 42 19.71 -17.08 13.02
N ASP A 43 20.30 -16.02 12.46
CA ASP A 43 20.18 -14.69 13.05
C ASP A 43 19.24 -13.75 12.28
N ALA A 44 19.02 -13.96 10.97
CA ALA A 44 18.24 -13.03 10.14
C ALA A 44 16.80 -12.82 10.65
N ALA A 45 16.14 -13.88 11.14
CA ALA A 45 14.78 -13.81 11.66
C ALA A 45 14.64 -12.91 12.91
N SER A 46 15.75 -12.60 13.60
CA SER A 46 15.76 -11.73 14.78
C SER A 46 15.97 -10.23 14.45
N ILE A 47 16.37 -9.90 13.22
CA ILE A 47 16.72 -8.53 12.82
C ILE A 47 15.46 -7.74 12.50
N THR A 48 15.19 -6.68 13.25
CA THR A 48 13.99 -5.84 13.10
C THR A 48 14.28 -4.41 12.66
N SER A 49 15.55 -4.04 12.48
CA SER A 49 15.97 -2.70 12.11
C SER A 49 17.14 -2.70 11.12
N VAL A 50 17.24 -1.61 10.36
CA VAL A 50 18.34 -1.34 9.43
C VAL A 50 19.67 -1.28 10.17
N ASP A 51 19.73 -0.57 11.30
CA ASP A 51 20.97 -0.52 12.09
C ASP A 51 21.32 -1.90 12.67
N GLY A 52 20.34 -2.76 12.95
CA GLY A 52 20.56 -4.15 13.32
C GLY A 52 21.19 -4.96 12.18
N LEU A 53 20.66 -4.82 10.96
CA LEU A 53 21.22 -5.48 9.77
C LEU A 53 22.63 -5.00 9.46
N LEU A 54 22.88 -3.69 9.51
CA LEU A 54 24.18 -3.11 9.21
C LEU A 54 25.27 -3.49 10.22
N LYS A 55 24.89 -3.81 11.48
CA LYS A 55 25.83 -4.30 12.51
C LYS A 55 26.17 -5.78 12.37
N ASP A 56 25.29 -6.58 11.77
CA ASP A 56 25.54 -8.00 11.52
C ASP A 56 26.12 -8.20 10.11
N TYR A 57 27.44 -8.02 10.00
CA TYR A 57 28.17 -8.10 8.73
C TYR A 57 27.93 -9.41 7.98
N SER A 58 27.81 -10.54 8.68
CA SER A 58 27.58 -11.84 8.03
C SER A 58 26.19 -11.90 7.40
N VAL A 59 25.15 -11.47 8.13
CA VAL A 59 23.79 -11.42 7.58
C VAL A 59 23.71 -10.41 6.44
N LEU A 60 24.33 -9.23 6.60
CA LEU A 60 24.39 -8.21 5.57
C LEU A 60 25.08 -8.73 4.30
N GLN A 61 26.20 -9.44 4.43
CA GLN A 61 26.95 -9.96 3.29
C GLN A 61 26.14 -11.01 2.51
N VAL A 62 25.44 -11.91 3.21
CA VAL A 62 24.55 -12.88 2.57
C VAL A 62 23.44 -12.19 1.81
N VAL A 63 22.80 -11.20 2.43
CA VAL A 63 21.72 -10.42 1.79
C VAL A 63 22.28 -9.67 0.57
N LEU A 64 23.34 -8.89 0.71
CA LEU A 64 23.93 -8.14 -0.41
C LEU A 64 24.35 -9.07 -1.54
N GLY A 65 24.95 -10.22 -1.23
CA GLY A 65 25.35 -11.21 -2.23
C GLY A 65 24.16 -11.81 -2.97
N ALA A 66 23.04 -12.10 -2.28
CA ALA A 66 21.81 -12.58 -2.90
C ALA A 66 21.19 -11.58 -3.89
N TYR A 67 21.31 -10.28 -3.59
CA TYR A 67 20.81 -9.20 -4.47
C TYR A 67 21.85 -8.69 -5.48
N GLY A 68 23.05 -9.27 -5.54
CA GLY A 68 24.12 -8.86 -6.48
C GLY A 68 24.79 -7.53 -6.10
N LEU A 69 24.72 -7.14 -4.83
CA LEU A 69 25.21 -5.87 -4.28
C LEU A 69 26.49 -6.04 -3.44
N SER A 70 27.25 -7.12 -3.63
CA SER A 70 28.48 -7.40 -2.87
C SER A 70 29.52 -6.27 -2.92
N SER A 71 29.57 -5.53 -4.04
CA SER A 71 30.45 -4.35 -4.20
C SER A 71 30.11 -3.20 -3.26
N LEU A 72 28.87 -3.15 -2.75
CA LEU A 72 28.42 -2.13 -1.80
C LEU A 72 28.71 -2.51 -0.34
N SER A 73 29.35 -3.66 -0.07
CA SER A 73 29.64 -4.15 1.28
C SER A 73 30.28 -3.09 2.21
N ASN A 74 31.11 -2.21 1.66
CA ASN A 74 31.77 -1.12 2.39
C ASN A 74 31.04 0.24 2.29
N ALA A 75 29.95 0.33 1.52
CA ALA A 75 29.19 1.55 1.25
C ALA A 75 27.97 1.66 2.18
N THR A 76 28.20 1.69 3.49
CA THR A 76 27.13 1.67 4.51
C THR A 76 26.09 2.77 4.34
N ALA A 77 26.49 3.96 3.90
CA ALA A 77 25.56 5.07 3.67
C ALA A 77 24.55 4.77 2.54
N ILE A 78 25.02 4.20 1.43
CA ILE A 78 24.18 3.83 0.28
C ILE A 78 23.21 2.72 0.70
N ILE A 79 23.69 1.70 1.40
CA ILE A 79 22.84 0.60 1.90
C ILE A 79 21.79 1.15 2.85
N LYS A 80 22.17 2.05 3.76
CA LYS A 80 21.24 2.68 4.70
C LYS A 80 20.17 3.49 3.98
N ASP A 81 20.53 4.27 2.96
CA ASP A 81 19.57 5.01 2.15
C ASP A 81 18.60 4.08 1.41
N LEU A 82 19.10 3.00 0.80
CA LEU A 82 18.27 2.00 0.11
C LEU A 82 17.29 1.28 1.05
N LEU A 83 17.66 1.08 2.31
CA LEU A 83 16.82 0.41 3.31
C LEU A 83 15.87 1.36 4.07
N THR A 84 16.10 2.67 4.04
CA THR A 84 15.34 3.65 4.84
C THR A 84 14.47 4.59 4.02
N GLN A 85 14.74 4.75 2.73
CA GLN A 85 13.89 5.52 1.82
C GLN A 85 12.76 4.64 1.24
N ASP A 86 11.57 5.21 1.05
CA ASP A 86 10.44 4.49 0.44
C ASP A 86 10.73 4.25 -1.06
N PRO A 87 10.86 2.99 -1.53
CA PRO A 87 11.19 2.68 -2.92
C PRO A 87 10.11 3.10 -3.93
N THR A 88 8.88 3.38 -3.46
CA THR A 88 7.80 3.89 -4.32
C THR A 88 7.89 5.40 -4.56
N SER A 89 8.69 6.12 -3.77
CA SER A 89 8.93 7.55 -3.96
C SER A 89 9.83 7.79 -5.17
N SER A 90 9.42 8.71 -6.06
CA SER A 90 10.23 9.14 -7.21
C SER A 90 11.56 9.79 -6.82
N LYS A 91 11.68 10.26 -5.57
CA LYS A 91 12.89 10.87 -5.02
C LYS A 91 13.80 9.86 -4.32
N SER A 92 13.40 8.60 -4.19
CA SER A 92 14.22 7.59 -3.53
C SER A 92 15.48 7.29 -4.33
N LEU A 93 16.57 6.94 -3.64
CA LEU A 93 17.83 6.53 -4.26
C LEU A 93 17.62 5.31 -5.18
N ALA A 94 16.80 4.36 -4.73
CA ALA A 94 16.41 3.19 -5.50
C ALA A 94 15.77 3.56 -6.85
N LYS A 95 14.83 4.52 -6.86
CA LYS A 95 14.14 4.94 -8.09
C LYS A 95 14.97 5.88 -8.96
N SER A 96 15.72 6.80 -8.37
CA SER A 96 16.52 7.80 -9.08
C SER A 96 17.82 7.24 -9.68
N SER A 97 18.36 6.15 -9.12
CA SER A 97 19.58 5.51 -9.64
C SER A 97 19.41 4.79 -10.98
N ASN A 98 18.17 4.46 -11.37
CA ASN A 98 17.87 3.56 -12.50
C ASN A 98 18.55 2.18 -12.43
N ASN A 99 19.08 1.79 -11.25
CA ASN A 99 19.72 0.50 -11.05
C ASN A 99 18.67 -0.55 -10.64
N ALA A 100 18.51 -1.59 -11.47
CA ALA A 100 17.50 -2.62 -11.25
C ALA A 100 17.75 -3.45 -9.98
N ALA A 101 19.02 -3.71 -9.64
CA ALA A 101 19.38 -4.45 -8.43
C ALA A 101 19.12 -3.62 -7.16
N TRP A 102 19.41 -2.32 -7.20
CA TRP A 102 19.13 -1.40 -6.08
C TRP A 102 17.63 -1.28 -5.84
N LEU A 103 16.83 -1.20 -6.91
CA LEU A 103 15.37 -1.18 -6.82
C LEU A 103 14.82 -2.48 -6.24
N ALA A 104 15.27 -3.64 -6.75
CA ALA A 104 14.84 -4.94 -6.25
C ALA A 104 15.19 -5.13 -4.76
N PHE A 105 16.37 -4.68 -4.35
CA PHE A 105 16.79 -4.70 -2.95
C PHE A 105 15.92 -3.78 -2.09
N ALA A 106 15.70 -2.53 -2.48
CA ALA A 106 14.87 -1.60 -1.73
C ALA A 106 13.40 -2.06 -1.65
N ASP A 107 12.86 -2.63 -2.73
CA ASP A 107 11.51 -3.21 -2.77
C ASP A 107 11.37 -4.41 -1.81
N ALA A 108 12.39 -5.27 -1.73
CA ALA A 108 12.39 -6.39 -0.77
C ALA A 108 12.34 -5.91 0.69
N PHE A 109 12.96 -4.77 0.99
CA PHE A 109 12.98 -4.15 2.32
C PHE A 109 12.01 -2.96 2.45
N LYS A 110 11.01 -2.86 1.57
CA LYS A 110 10.06 -1.74 1.53
C LYS A 110 9.41 -1.43 2.88
N MET A 111 9.17 -2.45 3.70
CA MET A 111 8.69 -2.29 5.09
C MET A 111 9.55 -1.30 5.89
N TRP A 112 10.88 -1.44 5.83
CA TRP A 112 11.78 -0.51 6.52
C TRP A 112 11.84 0.85 5.83
N GLY A 113 11.79 0.90 4.49
CA GLY A 113 11.73 2.15 3.74
C GLY A 113 10.53 3.03 4.11
N GLN A 114 9.38 2.41 4.36
CA GLN A 114 8.15 3.12 4.77
C GLN A 114 8.13 3.48 6.27
N ASN A 115 8.91 2.76 7.09
CA ASN A 115 8.95 2.92 8.55
C ASN A 115 10.31 3.47 9.05
N LYS A 116 11.01 4.25 8.21
CA LYS A 116 12.27 4.93 8.53
C LYS A 116 13.34 4.01 9.16
N GLY A 117 13.41 2.77 8.68
CA GLY A 117 14.46 1.83 9.05
C GLY A 117 14.17 0.90 10.24
N THR A 118 12.94 0.87 10.76
CA THR A 118 12.56 0.00 11.89
C THR A 118 11.21 -0.68 11.65
N SER A 119 10.99 -1.83 12.30
CA SER A 119 9.69 -2.51 12.30
C SER A 119 9.49 -3.32 13.58
N SER A 120 8.24 -3.62 13.92
CA SER A 120 7.88 -4.52 15.03
C SER A 120 8.16 -6.00 14.73
N VAL A 121 8.39 -6.34 13.46
CA VAL A 121 8.68 -7.71 13.00
C VAL A 121 9.88 -7.71 12.05
N SER A 122 10.63 -8.82 12.03
CA SER A 122 11.71 -9.01 11.05
C SER A 122 11.14 -9.07 9.63
N PRO A 123 11.82 -8.46 8.64
CA PRO A 123 11.47 -8.64 7.24
C PRO A 123 11.80 -10.05 6.75
N PHE A 124 12.60 -10.84 7.46
CA PHE A 124 12.96 -12.20 7.07
C PHE A 124 11.97 -13.23 7.62
N ALA A 125 11.64 -14.24 6.83
CA ALA A 125 10.87 -15.39 7.29
C ALA A 125 11.32 -16.70 6.62
N PRO A 126 11.27 -17.85 7.34
CA PRO A 126 11.73 -19.14 6.81
C PRO A 126 10.93 -19.69 5.62
N ASP A 127 9.64 -19.36 5.54
CA ASP A 127 8.67 -19.90 4.56
C ASP A 127 7.71 -18.80 4.04
N ALA A 128 8.18 -17.54 3.93
CA ALA A 128 7.33 -16.48 3.41
C ALA A 128 7.08 -16.66 1.91
N THR A 129 5.81 -16.66 1.52
CA THR A 129 5.41 -16.38 0.15
C THR A 129 5.47 -14.87 -0.07
N SER A 130 6.21 -14.42 -1.09
CA SER A 130 6.29 -13.00 -1.43
C SER A 130 4.89 -12.47 -1.82
N ALA A 131 4.21 -11.77 -0.92
CA ALA A 131 2.95 -11.10 -1.20
C ALA A 131 2.98 -9.66 -0.67
N VAL A 132 2.45 -8.74 -1.47
CA VAL A 132 2.45 -7.27 -1.36
C VAL A 132 2.02 -6.76 0.02
N VAL A 133 2.56 -5.61 0.45
CA VAL A 133 2.03 -4.88 1.61
C VAL A 133 0.63 -4.39 1.29
N SER A 134 -0.38 -4.95 1.96
CA SER A 134 -1.76 -4.46 1.88
C SER A 134 -2.28 -4.17 3.28
N GLN A 135 -2.73 -2.93 3.49
CA GLN A 135 -3.61 -2.60 4.60
C GLN A 135 -5.02 -3.03 4.20
N THR A 136 -5.54 -4.04 4.87
CA THR A 136 -6.91 -4.54 4.64
C THR A 136 -7.74 -4.28 5.89
N TYR A 137 -8.99 -3.88 5.68
CA TYR A 137 -9.97 -3.67 6.74
C TYR A 137 -10.95 -4.85 6.73
N SER A 138 -11.29 -5.38 7.90
CA SER A 138 -12.37 -6.36 7.96
C SER A 138 -13.69 -5.68 7.67
N ALA A 139 -14.51 -6.32 6.83
CA ALA A 139 -15.86 -5.87 6.54
C ALA A 139 -16.64 -5.62 7.85
N THR A 140 -17.28 -4.45 7.97
CA THR A 140 -18.06 -4.07 9.15
C THR A 140 -19.25 -5.01 9.30
N LYS A 141 -19.44 -5.59 10.48
CA LYS A 141 -20.62 -6.40 10.81
C LYS A 141 -21.52 -5.70 11.79
N THR A 142 -20.97 -4.85 12.65
CA THR A 142 -21.72 -4.18 13.70
C THR A 142 -21.36 -2.70 13.77
N ILE A 143 -22.39 -1.86 13.84
CA ILE A 143 -22.28 -0.45 14.23
C ILE A 143 -22.91 -0.32 15.61
N SER A 144 -22.17 0.15 16.60
CA SER A 144 -22.70 0.39 17.94
C SER A 144 -23.04 1.87 18.10
N VAL A 145 -24.22 2.14 18.67
CA VAL A 145 -24.74 3.50 18.88
C VAL A 145 -24.73 3.84 20.35
N ASN A 146 -24.13 4.97 20.70
CA ASN A 146 -24.23 5.53 22.04
C ASN A 146 -24.66 7.00 21.93
N ALA A 147 -25.92 7.26 22.27
CA ALA A 147 -26.56 8.57 22.11
C ALA A 147 -27.71 8.76 23.11
N THR A 148 -27.95 10.00 23.51
CA THR A 148 -29.14 10.38 24.28
C THR A 148 -29.98 11.33 23.45
N LEU A 149 -31.19 10.87 23.07
CA LEU A 149 -32.16 11.64 22.31
C LEU A 149 -32.82 12.73 23.17
N PRO A 150 -33.33 13.82 22.56
CA PRO A 150 -34.03 14.91 23.25
C PRO A 150 -35.23 14.45 24.09
N ALA A 151 -35.60 15.29 25.07
CA ALA A 151 -36.67 14.99 26.03
C ALA A 151 -38.08 15.08 25.42
N ALA A 152 -39.02 14.44 26.12
CA ALA A 152 -40.36 14.12 25.65
C ALA A 152 -41.39 15.27 25.68
N ASP A 153 -41.00 16.52 25.91
CA ASP A 153 -41.93 17.66 25.99
C ASP A 153 -42.12 18.40 24.64
N ALA A 154 -41.18 18.24 23.71
CA ALA A 154 -41.34 18.62 22.30
C ALA A 154 -41.76 17.40 21.46
N THR A 155 -42.53 17.64 20.39
CA THR A 155 -42.94 16.64 19.39
C THR A 155 -42.41 17.02 18.01
N GLY A 156 -42.20 16.04 17.13
CA GLY A 156 -41.72 16.27 15.76
C GLY A 156 -40.26 16.69 15.64
N GLN A 157 -39.42 16.37 16.63
CA GLN A 157 -37.98 16.66 16.61
C GLN A 157 -37.21 15.73 15.66
N THR A 158 -36.12 16.25 15.10
CA THR A 158 -35.15 15.44 14.33
C THR A 158 -33.78 15.48 15.00
N TYR A 159 -33.11 14.32 15.06
CA TYR A 159 -31.76 14.17 15.58
C TYR A 159 -30.91 13.34 14.61
N THR A 160 -29.71 13.80 14.28
CA THR A 160 -28.76 13.04 13.45
C THR A 160 -27.43 12.82 14.13
N THR A 161 -26.83 11.66 13.84
CA THR A 161 -25.47 11.35 14.25
C THR A 161 -24.47 11.88 13.22
N ALA A 162 -23.25 12.11 13.67
CA ALA A 162 -22.11 12.24 12.80
C ALA A 162 -21.83 10.88 12.11
N PRO A 163 -21.28 10.88 10.88
CA PRO A 163 -21.03 9.65 10.15
C PRO A 163 -19.89 8.83 10.75
N VAL A 164 -19.96 7.51 10.54
CA VAL A 164 -18.92 6.55 10.89
C VAL A 164 -18.44 5.82 9.65
N THR A 165 -17.12 5.63 9.55
CA THR A 165 -16.55 4.83 8.47
C THR A 165 -16.83 3.34 8.71
N THR A 166 -17.51 2.73 7.76
CA THR A 166 -17.68 1.29 7.62
C THR A 166 -16.84 0.78 6.45
N TYR A 167 -16.54 -0.52 6.43
CA TYR A 167 -15.76 -1.15 5.38
C TYR A 167 -16.51 -2.33 4.77
N ASP A 168 -16.36 -2.51 3.46
CA ASP A 168 -16.86 -3.68 2.75
C ASP A 168 -15.85 -4.84 2.72
N SER A 169 -16.24 -5.96 2.09
CA SER A 169 -15.39 -7.14 1.95
C SER A 169 -14.11 -6.93 1.13
N GLN A 170 -14.06 -5.84 0.35
CA GLN A 170 -12.92 -5.42 -0.45
C GLN A 170 -12.11 -4.31 0.23
N SER A 171 -12.42 -3.99 1.51
CA SER A 171 -11.80 -2.90 2.27
C SER A 171 -12.09 -1.49 1.73
N ASN A 172 -13.12 -1.30 0.89
CA ASN A 172 -13.55 0.06 0.54
C ASN A 172 -14.32 0.67 1.70
N ALA A 173 -14.07 1.96 1.95
CA ALA A 173 -14.72 2.72 2.99
C ALA A 173 -16.08 3.29 2.51
N HIS A 174 -17.07 3.27 3.41
CA HIS A 174 -18.40 3.86 3.21
C HIS A 174 -18.82 4.60 4.49
N GLN A 175 -19.34 5.82 4.38
CA GLN A 175 -19.78 6.62 5.52
C GLN A 175 -21.24 6.34 5.87
N VAL A 176 -21.50 5.85 7.08
CA VAL A 176 -22.86 5.56 7.57
C VAL A 176 -23.25 6.50 8.69
N ALA A 177 -24.45 7.07 8.63
CA ALA A 177 -25.00 7.91 9.69
C ALA A 177 -26.46 7.53 9.97
N LEU A 178 -27.00 8.02 11.10
CA LEU A 178 -28.38 7.78 11.52
C LEU A 178 -29.18 9.07 11.54
N LYS A 179 -30.43 8.99 11.10
CA LYS A 179 -31.47 10.01 11.32
C LYS A 179 -32.53 9.42 12.25
N TRP A 180 -32.90 10.20 13.25
CA TRP A 180 -33.96 9.92 14.20
C TRP A 180 -35.05 10.98 14.04
N THR A 181 -36.28 10.56 13.76
CA THR A 181 -37.45 11.43 13.63
C THR A 181 -38.46 11.08 14.72
N GLN A 182 -38.77 12.03 15.60
CA GLN A 182 -39.76 11.85 16.65
C GLN A 182 -41.17 11.90 16.08
N ASP A 183 -42.05 11.04 16.59
CA ASP A 183 -43.47 11.08 16.24
C ASP A 183 -44.11 12.40 16.70
N SER A 184 -45.03 12.91 15.88
CA SER A 184 -45.71 14.20 16.11
C SER A 184 -46.77 14.14 17.20
N SER A 185 -47.26 12.94 17.53
CA SER A 185 -48.35 12.72 18.50
C SER A 185 -47.85 12.07 19.79
N ASN A 186 -46.74 11.31 19.74
CA ASN A 186 -46.18 10.61 20.86
C ASN A 186 -44.66 10.85 20.99
N PRO A 187 -44.22 11.64 21.98
CA PRO A 187 -42.83 12.04 22.10
C PRO A 187 -41.88 10.89 22.48
N ARG A 188 -42.40 9.72 22.87
CA ARG A 188 -41.62 8.51 23.19
C ARG A 188 -41.40 7.59 22.00
N ILE A 189 -42.00 7.90 20.85
CA ILE A 189 -41.88 7.10 19.63
C ILE A 189 -40.94 7.85 18.68
N TRP A 190 -39.94 7.13 18.20
CA TRP A 190 -38.98 7.65 17.24
C TRP A 190 -38.85 6.66 16.09
N THR A 191 -38.68 7.19 14.87
CA THR A 191 -38.27 6.41 13.71
C THR A 191 -36.78 6.61 13.51
N VAL A 192 -36.03 5.52 13.36
CA VAL A 192 -34.60 5.57 13.00
C VAL A 192 -34.38 4.99 11.60
N ASN A 193 -33.54 5.70 10.84
CA ASN A 193 -33.09 5.31 9.51
C ASN A 193 -31.57 5.47 9.45
N ALA A 194 -30.87 4.43 9.02
CA ALA A 194 -29.48 4.55 8.60
C ALA A 194 -29.43 5.05 7.16
N TYR A 195 -28.51 5.96 6.85
CA TYR A 195 -28.29 6.47 5.51
C TYR A 195 -26.81 6.54 5.18
N ASP A 196 -26.51 6.48 3.89
CA ASP A 196 -25.16 6.68 3.40
C ASP A 196 -24.85 8.18 3.35
N ALA A 197 -23.92 8.60 4.20
CA ALA A 197 -23.47 9.97 4.34
C ALA A 197 -22.47 10.37 3.24
N ASP A 198 -22.01 9.45 2.40
CA ASP A 198 -21.27 9.79 1.18
C ASP A 198 -22.21 10.17 0.03
N GLY A 199 -23.50 9.83 0.13
CA GLY A 199 -24.50 10.12 -0.89
C GLY A 199 -24.25 9.40 -2.21
N ASN A 200 -23.70 8.20 -2.14
CA ASN A 200 -23.57 7.21 -3.21
C ASN A 200 -24.75 6.22 -3.25
N ALA A 201 -25.67 6.32 -2.27
CA ALA A 201 -26.85 5.48 -2.15
C ALA A 201 -26.56 3.99 -1.98
N THR A 202 -25.52 3.68 -1.21
CA THR A 202 -25.16 2.30 -0.86
C THR A 202 -26.03 1.72 0.24
N ILE A 203 -26.85 2.47 0.96
CA ILE A 203 -27.70 1.90 2.02
C ILE A 203 -29.14 1.70 1.51
N ASP A 204 -29.66 0.47 1.63
CA ASP A 204 -31.07 0.17 1.38
C ASP A 204 -31.99 1.02 2.25
N THR A 205 -33.14 1.42 1.71
CA THR A 205 -34.19 2.07 2.52
C THR A 205 -34.55 1.19 3.71
N ASN A 206 -34.46 1.76 4.90
CA ASN A 206 -34.70 1.08 6.16
C ASN A 206 -35.44 2.05 7.09
N ALA A 207 -36.38 1.54 7.88
CA ALA A 207 -37.14 2.33 8.84
C ALA A 207 -37.55 1.47 10.04
N TYR A 208 -37.11 1.88 11.23
CA TYR A 208 -37.40 1.17 12.47
C TYR A 208 -38.08 2.10 13.45
N GLN A 209 -39.23 1.68 13.96
CA GLN A 209 -39.90 2.37 15.06
C GLN A 209 -39.28 1.91 16.37
N VAL A 210 -38.72 2.84 17.14
CA VAL A 210 -38.16 2.64 18.47
C VAL A 210 -39.06 3.33 19.48
N VAL A 211 -39.44 2.60 20.53
CA VAL A 211 -40.27 3.12 21.62
C VAL A 211 -39.42 3.18 22.88
N PHE A 212 -39.52 4.30 23.59
CA PHE A 212 -38.86 4.49 24.88
C PHE A 212 -39.86 4.37 26.05
N ASN A 213 -39.36 3.87 27.18
CA ASN A 213 -40.05 3.88 28.46
C ASN A 213 -40.12 5.32 29.01
N GLN A 214 -40.93 5.51 30.05
CA GLN A 214 -41.07 6.82 30.70
C GLN A 214 -39.76 7.30 31.36
N ASP A 215 -38.89 6.37 31.76
CA ASP A 215 -37.57 6.66 32.32
C ASP A 215 -36.50 6.95 31.25
N GLY A 216 -36.85 6.85 29.96
CA GLY A 216 -35.94 7.09 28.84
C GLY A 216 -35.16 5.85 28.37
N SER A 217 -35.35 4.69 28.98
CA SER A 217 -34.75 3.44 28.53
C SER A 217 -35.46 2.85 27.30
N LEU A 218 -34.78 1.99 26.53
CA LEU A 218 -35.37 1.32 25.36
C LEU A 218 -36.48 0.36 25.79
N ALA A 219 -37.67 0.50 25.20
CA ALA A 219 -38.82 -0.36 25.47
C ALA A 219 -39.04 -1.41 24.38
N SER A 220 -38.96 -1.01 23.11
CA SER A 220 -39.10 -1.92 21.97
C SER A 220 -38.54 -1.31 20.69
N ALA A 221 -38.30 -2.16 19.70
CA ALA A 221 -38.03 -1.75 18.32
C ALA A 221 -38.79 -2.66 17.35
N THR A 222 -39.36 -2.06 16.30
CA THR A 222 -40.18 -2.74 15.29
C THR A 222 -39.72 -2.34 13.90
N ASP A 223 -39.51 -3.32 13.02
CA ASP A 223 -39.28 -3.08 11.61
C ASP A 223 -40.57 -2.58 10.96
N MET A 224 -40.56 -1.37 10.41
CA MET A 224 -41.76 -0.75 9.84
C MET A 224 -42.15 -1.34 8.48
N SER A 225 -41.22 -2.00 7.78
CA SER A 225 -41.50 -2.65 6.50
C SER A 225 -42.23 -3.98 6.70
N THR A 226 -41.85 -4.74 7.75
CA THR A 226 -42.45 -6.06 8.02
C THR A 226 -43.46 -6.06 9.16
N GLY A 227 -43.52 -4.99 9.96
CA GLY A 227 -44.32 -4.89 11.19
C GLY A 227 -43.87 -5.85 12.31
N LYS A 228 -42.64 -6.39 12.24
CA LYS A 228 -42.16 -7.40 13.18
C LYS A 228 -41.28 -6.74 14.24
N ALA A 229 -41.42 -7.20 15.48
CA ALA A 229 -40.51 -6.82 16.54
C ALA A 229 -39.08 -7.27 16.18
N VAL A 230 -38.12 -6.37 16.31
CA VAL A 230 -36.70 -6.63 16.03
C VAL A 230 -36.02 -7.30 17.23
N THR A 231 -36.68 -7.27 18.38
CA THR A 231 -36.30 -8.02 19.59
C THR A 231 -37.38 -9.02 19.97
N SER A 232 -36.98 -10.22 20.39
CA SER A 232 -37.90 -11.29 20.80
C SER A 232 -37.76 -11.68 22.28
N GLY A 233 -36.95 -10.96 23.06
CA GLY A 233 -36.66 -11.26 24.46
C GLY A 233 -37.14 -10.16 25.43
N GLY A 234 -37.07 -10.44 26.74
CA GLY A 234 -37.45 -9.51 27.80
C GLY A 234 -36.37 -8.47 28.14
N ALA A 235 -36.51 -7.78 29.28
CA ALA A 235 -35.53 -6.81 29.77
C ALA A 235 -34.10 -7.39 29.78
N GLY A 236 -33.13 -6.59 29.32
CA GLY A 236 -31.74 -6.99 29.12
C GLY A 236 -31.41 -7.57 27.74
N SER A 237 -32.40 -7.83 26.88
CA SER A 237 -32.15 -8.30 25.51
C SER A 237 -31.60 -7.18 24.63
N THR A 238 -30.58 -7.49 23.81
CA THR A 238 -30.01 -6.54 22.85
C THR A 238 -30.99 -6.19 21.75
N VAL A 239 -31.05 -4.90 21.40
CA VAL A 239 -31.81 -4.35 20.29
C VAL A 239 -30.87 -4.15 19.11
N SER A 240 -31.00 -4.98 18.07
CA SER A 240 -30.11 -4.95 16.92
C SER A 240 -30.89 -4.83 15.61
N LEU A 241 -30.77 -3.69 14.94
CA LEU A 241 -31.49 -3.39 13.71
C LEU A 241 -30.67 -3.80 12.48
N PRO A 242 -31.15 -4.68 11.60
CA PRO A 242 -30.41 -5.07 10.41
C PRO A 242 -30.47 -3.96 9.34
N ILE A 243 -29.33 -3.46 8.88
CA ILE A 243 -29.24 -2.55 7.72
C ILE A 243 -28.45 -3.24 6.60
N THR A 244 -28.72 -2.90 5.35
CA THR A 244 -28.06 -3.52 4.19
C THR A 244 -27.28 -2.49 3.40
N LEU A 245 -25.99 -2.77 3.20
CA LEU A 245 -25.10 -2.05 2.31
C LEU A 245 -25.06 -2.74 0.94
N ASN A 246 -25.48 -2.03 -0.09
CA ASN A 246 -25.42 -2.36 -1.50
C ASN A 246 -24.06 -1.99 -2.08
N ILE A 247 -23.24 -2.99 -2.35
CA ILE A 247 -21.90 -2.81 -2.89
C ILE A 247 -21.94 -3.15 -4.38
N THR A 248 -21.72 -2.15 -5.23
CA THR A 248 -21.57 -2.34 -6.67
C THR A 248 -20.11 -2.07 -7.05
N PRO A 249 -19.30 -3.11 -7.30
CA PRO A 249 -17.90 -2.93 -7.66
C PRO A 249 -17.76 -2.14 -8.97
N SER A 250 -16.76 -1.26 -9.02
CA SER A 250 -16.45 -0.49 -10.23
C SER A 250 -16.22 -1.42 -11.44
N GLY A 251 -17.02 -1.27 -12.49
CA GLY A 251 -16.95 -2.08 -13.71
C GLY A 251 -17.73 -3.40 -13.68
N SER A 252 -18.52 -3.68 -12.63
CA SER A 252 -19.39 -4.86 -12.53
C SER A 252 -20.87 -4.48 -12.65
N THR A 253 -21.69 -5.38 -13.19
CA THR A 253 -23.16 -5.25 -13.21
C THR A 253 -23.84 -5.95 -12.03
N GLY A 254 -23.08 -6.64 -11.17
CA GLY A 254 -23.61 -7.35 -10.00
C GLY A 254 -23.47 -6.54 -8.72
N THR A 255 -24.58 -6.35 -8.01
CA THR A 255 -24.61 -5.76 -6.66
C THR A 255 -24.53 -6.88 -5.62
N THR A 256 -23.60 -6.76 -4.69
CA THR A 256 -23.51 -7.64 -3.51
C THR A 256 -24.08 -6.92 -2.30
N HIS A 257 -24.82 -7.65 -1.46
CA HIS A 257 -25.45 -7.10 -0.26
C HIS A 257 -24.68 -7.52 0.99
N GLN A 258 -24.26 -6.55 1.79
CA GLN A 258 -23.65 -6.77 3.10
C GLN A 258 -24.64 -6.37 4.19
N SER A 259 -25.01 -7.33 5.03
CA SER A 259 -25.84 -7.06 6.20
C SER A 259 -24.98 -6.56 7.36
N ILE A 260 -25.36 -5.42 7.93
CA ILE A 260 -24.74 -4.79 9.09
C ILE A 260 -25.78 -4.73 10.21
N SER A 261 -25.35 -5.04 11.41
CA SER A 261 -26.15 -5.05 12.63
C SER A 261 -25.97 -3.71 13.37
N LEU A 262 -27.03 -2.91 13.47
CA LEU A 262 -27.02 -1.66 14.23
C LEU A 262 -27.43 -1.93 15.68
N ASP A 263 -26.47 -1.91 16.59
CA ASP A 263 -26.67 -2.17 18.02
C ASP A 263 -27.09 -0.89 18.76
N LEU A 264 -28.34 -0.87 19.23
CA LEU A 264 -28.89 0.24 20.00
C LEU A 264 -28.68 0.07 21.52
N GLY A 265 -28.15 -1.04 22.01
CA GLY A 265 -28.08 -1.38 23.42
C GLY A 265 -29.13 -2.40 23.85
N THR A 266 -29.56 -2.38 25.10
CA THR A 266 -30.46 -3.41 25.66
C THR A 266 -31.80 -2.84 26.13
N LEU A 267 -32.85 -3.66 26.08
CA LEU A 267 -34.18 -3.32 26.60
C LEU A 267 -34.11 -3.01 28.10
N GLY A 268 -34.59 -1.83 28.51
CA GLY A 268 -34.50 -1.34 29.89
C GLY A 268 -33.09 -0.96 30.34
N GLY A 269 -32.09 -1.02 29.46
CA GLY A 269 -30.71 -0.66 29.78
C GLY A 269 -30.47 0.85 29.78
N THR A 270 -29.37 1.25 30.42
CA THR A 270 -28.87 2.65 30.44
C THR A 270 -27.66 2.87 29.52
N GLY A 271 -27.15 1.80 28.89
CA GLY A 271 -26.08 1.87 27.89
C GLY A 271 -26.63 1.73 26.48
N GLY A 272 -26.06 2.48 25.54
CA GLY A 272 -26.51 2.53 24.15
C GLY A 272 -27.36 3.77 23.87
N VAL A 273 -28.50 3.59 23.21
CA VAL A 273 -29.45 4.68 22.92
C VAL A 273 -30.42 4.86 24.08
N THR A 274 -30.51 6.09 24.58
CA THR A 274 -31.48 6.49 25.62
C THR A 274 -32.22 7.75 25.17
N MET A 275 -33.32 8.07 25.84
CA MET A 275 -34.03 9.34 25.68
C MET A 275 -33.93 10.15 26.98
N ALA A 276 -33.69 11.46 26.88
CA ALA A 276 -33.58 12.31 28.07
C ALA A 276 -34.92 12.37 28.84
N PRO A 277 -34.90 12.35 30.18
CA PRO A 277 -36.11 12.47 31.00
C PRO A 277 -36.71 13.88 30.94
N SER A 278 -38.03 14.00 31.05
CA SER A 278 -38.80 15.23 30.85
C SER A 278 -38.70 16.28 31.98
N SER A 279 -37.84 16.08 32.98
CA SER A 279 -37.87 16.86 34.24
C SER A 279 -36.60 17.66 34.56
N THR A 280 -35.58 17.65 33.71
CA THR A 280 -34.38 18.47 33.93
C THR A 280 -33.96 19.18 32.66
N SER A 281 -33.46 20.41 32.84
CA SER A 281 -32.73 21.22 31.85
C SER A 281 -31.47 20.48 31.36
N SER A 282 -31.66 19.35 30.68
CA SER A 282 -30.62 18.59 30.01
C SER A 282 -30.27 19.35 28.74
N THR A 283 -28.98 19.60 28.53
CA THR A 283 -28.49 20.16 27.26
C THR A 283 -28.95 19.25 26.12
N ILE A 284 -29.91 19.71 25.31
CA ILE A 284 -30.45 18.97 24.18
C ILE A 284 -29.29 18.54 23.27
N SER A 285 -29.21 17.24 22.96
CA SER A 285 -28.26 16.74 21.95
C SER A 285 -28.56 17.43 20.61
N LYS A 286 -27.62 18.25 20.14
CA LYS A 286 -27.76 18.97 18.87
C LYS A 286 -27.48 18.02 17.71
N SER A 287 -28.28 18.16 16.64
CA SER A 287 -28.04 17.52 15.35
C SER A 287 -26.60 17.77 14.90
N GLN A 288 -25.87 16.70 14.56
CA GLN A 288 -24.47 16.80 14.13
C GLN A 288 -24.33 17.16 12.66
N VAL A 289 -25.36 16.84 11.86
CA VAL A 289 -25.46 17.19 10.44
C VAL A 289 -26.63 18.16 10.26
N ALA A 290 -26.46 19.14 9.38
CA ALA A 290 -27.53 20.05 9.03
C ALA A 290 -28.62 19.32 8.23
N SER A 291 -29.88 19.69 8.48
CA SER A 291 -31.03 19.22 7.71
C SER A 291 -31.59 20.37 6.89
N LEU A 292 -32.24 20.03 5.78
CA LEU A 292 -33.14 20.96 5.10
C LEU A 292 -34.31 21.32 6.02
N THR A 293 -34.85 22.52 5.83
CA THR A 293 -36.08 22.97 6.46
C THR A 293 -37.08 23.39 5.40
N SER A 294 -38.37 23.24 5.69
CA SER A 294 -39.46 23.78 4.87
C SER A 294 -40.18 24.92 5.62
N PRO A 295 -40.59 26.00 4.92
CA PRO A 295 -41.55 26.95 5.47
C PRO A 295 -42.90 26.26 5.73
N SER A 296 -43.64 26.72 6.74
CA SER A 296 -45.00 26.23 7.01
C SER A 296 -45.90 26.37 5.77
N GLY A 297 -46.48 25.27 5.29
CA GLY A 297 -47.44 25.26 4.18
C GLY A 297 -46.84 25.09 2.77
N SER A 298 -45.56 24.71 2.66
CA SER A 298 -44.93 24.46 1.35
C SER A 298 -43.99 23.23 1.41
N SER A 299 -44.36 22.16 0.70
CA SER A 299 -43.58 20.92 0.58
C SER A 299 -42.52 20.95 -0.54
N ILE A 300 -42.50 21.99 -1.39
CA ILE A 300 -41.60 22.05 -2.56
C ILE A 300 -40.51 23.13 -2.50
N SER A 301 -40.68 24.15 -1.64
CA SER A 301 -39.68 25.19 -1.38
C SER A 301 -38.98 24.90 -0.05
N LEU A 302 -37.68 24.67 -0.10
CA LEU A 302 -36.85 24.25 1.03
C LEU A 302 -35.71 25.23 1.26
N THR A 303 -35.17 25.25 2.47
CA THR A 303 -33.99 26.05 2.81
C THR A 303 -32.90 25.16 3.39
N LEU A 304 -31.69 25.29 2.87
CA LEU A 304 -30.47 24.79 3.51
C LEU A 304 -29.87 25.94 4.32
N PRO A 305 -29.84 25.86 5.67
CA PRO A 305 -29.18 26.88 6.48
C PRO A 305 -27.68 26.94 6.17
N SER A 306 -27.00 27.99 6.67
CA SER A 306 -25.55 28.10 6.50
C SER A 306 -24.86 26.94 7.23
N ILE A 307 -23.93 26.28 6.53
CA ILE A 307 -23.23 25.08 6.97
C ILE A 307 -21.72 25.20 6.80
N THR A 308 -20.99 24.51 7.67
CA THR A 308 -19.56 24.28 7.52
C THR A 308 -19.34 22.99 6.74
N LEU A 309 -18.85 23.07 5.49
CA LEU A 309 -18.72 21.90 4.60
C LEU A 309 -17.56 20.97 4.99
N GLY A 310 -16.46 21.55 5.44
CA GLY A 310 -15.21 20.84 5.68
C GLY A 310 -14.10 21.81 6.03
N THR A 311 -12.85 21.38 5.84
CA THR A 311 -11.66 22.17 6.17
C THR A 311 -11.01 22.78 4.94
N LEU A 312 -10.30 23.90 5.13
CA LEU A 312 -9.49 24.53 4.09
C LEU A 312 -8.31 23.67 3.59
N SER A 313 -7.77 22.81 4.45
CA SER A 313 -6.59 21.98 4.15
C SER A 313 -6.93 20.58 3.64
N GLY A 314 -8.20 20.16 3.71
CA GLY A 314 -8.62 18.85 3.25
C GLY A 314 -8.65 18.75 1.73
N THR A 315 -8.52 17.53 1.22
CA THR A 315 -8.65 17.20 -0.21
C THR A 315 -9.67 16.07 -0.37
N ASN A 316 -10.37 16.02 -1.50
CA ASN A 316 -11.43 15.03 -1.80
C ASN A 316 -12.53 14.95 -0.73
N GLN A 317 -12.86 16.07 -0.09
CA GLN A 317 -13.88 16.13 0.95
C GLN A 317 -15.28 16.06 0.34
N THR A 318 -16.21 15.48 1.09
CA THR A 318 -17.63 15.43 0.79
C THR A 318 -18.42 15.89 2.00
N TYR A 319 -19.59 16.49 1.75
CA TYR A 319 -20.57 16.81 2.79
C TYR A 319 -21.96 16.51 2.25
N VAL A 320 -22.76 15.76 3.01
CA VAL A 320 -24.15 15.46 2.67
C VAL A 320 -25.03 15.88 3.82
N THR A 321 -26.09 16.64 3.53
CA THR A 321 -27.07 17.01 4.55
C THR A 321 -27.88 15.79 5.00
N ALA A 322 -28.46 15.88 6.18
CA ALA A 322 -29.40 14.87 6.67
C ALA A 322 -30.52 14.62 5.65
N PRO A 323 -30.95 13.36 5.47
CA PRO A 323 -32.07 13.02 4.58
C PRO A 323 -33.35 13.73 5.02
N PHE A 324 -33.96 14.50 4.12
CA PHE A 324 -35.18 15.26 4.39
C PHE A 324 -36.35 14.73 3.55
N ASP A 325 -37.44 14.31 4.18
CA ASP A 325 -38.69 14.00 3.47
C ASP A 325 -39.58 15.26 3.48
N PRO A 326 -39.80 15.90 2.31
CA PRO A 326 -40.67 17.07 2.23
C PRO A 326 -42.14 16.79 2.57
N ASN A 327 -42.55 15.52 2.62
CA ASN A 327 -43.92 15.08 2.89
C ASN A 327 -44.09 14.49 4.32
N GLU A 328 -43.07 14.56 5.18
CA GLU A 328 -43.14 14.16 6.60
C GLU A 328 -43.90 15.18 7.45
N THR A 329 -43.89 16.47 7.08
CA THR A 329 -44.80 17.46 7.68
C THR A 329 -46.24 17.17 7.22
N SER A 330 -47.26 17.52 8.03
CA SER A 330 -48.70 17.22 7.85
C SER A 330 -49.35 17.79 6.57
N ASP A 331 -48.58 18.04 5.53
CA ASP A 331 -48.93 18.75 4.31
C ASP A 331 -48.46 17.91 3.10
N ASP A 332 -49.06 16.73 2.93
CA ASP A 332 -49.00 15.99 1.65
C ASP A 332 -49.92 16.69 0.62
N ALA A 333 -49.70 18.00 0.42
CA ALA A 333 -50.44 18.80 -0.55
C ALA A 333 -50.28 18.28 -1.99
N ASN A 334 -49.27 17.43 -2.22
CA ASN A 334 -48.94 16.83 -3.51
C ASN A 334 -49.57 15.44 -3.71
N GLY A 335 -50.20 14.85 -2.68
CA GLY A 335 -50.89 13.56 -2.74
C GLY A 335 -49.99 12.37 -3.07
N VAL A 336 -48.73 12.40 -2.64
CA VAL A 336 -47.74 11.38 -2.97
C VAL A 336 -47.85 10.22 -1.97
N ALA A 337 -48.30 9.07 -2.47
CA ALA A 337 -48.33 7.84 -1.69
C ALA A 337 -46.98 7.56 -1.01
N ALA A 338 -47.01 7.06 0.23
CA ALA A 338 -45.81 6.83 1.05
C ALA A 338 -44.70 6.04 0.33
N ALA A 339 -45.06 5.09 -0.54
CA ALA A 339 -44.14 4.29 -1.35
C ALA A 339 -43.40 5.07 -2.47
N ASN A 340 -43.87 6.28 -2.79
CA ASN A 340 -43.33 7.15 -3.84
C ASN A 340 -42.74 8.46 -3.28
N ARG A 341 -42.60 8.56 -1.94
CA ARG A 341 -41.97 9.71 -1.29
C ARG A 341 -40.48 9.71 -1.62
N ALA A 342 -39.97 10.88 -1.96
CA ALA A 342 -38.58 11.07 -2.33
C ALA A 342 -37.84 11.74 -1.17
N THR A 343 -36.66 11.23 -0.83
CA THR A 343 -35.85 11.83 0.22
C THR A 343 -34.79 12.72 -0.40
N LEU A 344 -34.62 13.92 0.15
CA LEU A 344 -33.75 14.95 -0.37
C LEU A 344 -32.56 15.17 0.54
N SER A 345 -31.36 15.08 -0.04
CA SER A 345 -30.13 15.61 0.57
C SER A 345 -29.41 16.51 -0.41
N VAL A 346 -28.75 17.55 0.09
CA VAL A 346 -27.80 18.34 -0.69
C VAL A 346 -26.41 17.76 -0.46
N LYS A 347 -25.78 17.34 -1.56
CA LYS A 347 -24.42 16.83 -1.58
C LYS A 347 -23.47 17.90 -2.10
N TRP A 348 -22.37 18.05 -1.37
CA TRP A 348 -21.24 18.90 -1.72
C TRP A 348 -20.03 18.00 -1.93
N VAL A 349 -19.32 18.21 -3.03
CA VAL A 349 -18.10 17.47 -3.37
C VAL A 349 -16.99 18.44 -3.70
N GLN A 350 -15.86 18.30 -3.04
CA GLN A 350 -14.64 19.04 -3.35
C GLN A 350 -14.03 18.50 -4.66
N ASP A 351 -13.70 19.38 -5.59
CA ASP A 351 -13.04 19.02 -6.83
C ASP A 351 -11.59 18.58 -6.55
N SER A 352 -11.25 17.36 -6.97
CA SER A 352 -9.93 16.76 -6.75
C SER A 352 -8.83 17.42 -7.60
N ALA A 353 -9.17 17.93 -8.77
CA ALA A 353 -8.25 18.66 -9.65
C ALA A 353 -8.13 20.13 -9.23
N SER A 354 -9.13 20.68 -8.53
CA SER A 354 -9.15 22.05 -8.03
C SER A 354 -9.64 22.09 -6.56
N PRO A 355 -8.79 21.79 -5.56
CA PRO A 355 -9.20 21.66 -4.16
C PRO A 355 -9.85 22.90 -3.52
N SER A 356 -9.74 24.07 -4.15
CA SER A 356 -10.44 25.29 -3.73
C SER A 356 -11.90 25.36 -4.19
N THR A 357 -12.34 24.43 -5.05
CA THR A 357 -13.66 24.43 -5.68
C THR A 357 -14.52 23.29 -5.15
N TRP A 358 -15.78 23.59 -4.88
CA TRP A 358 -16.80 22.63 -4.42
C TRP A 358 -17.99 22.67 -5.37
N GLN A 359 -18.60 21.51 -5.61
CA GLN A 359 -19.81 21.39 -6.41
C GLN A 359 -20.98 20.96 -5.52
N ALA A 360 -22.12 21.64 -5.66
CA ALA A 360 -23.35 21.32 -4.94
C ALA A 360 -24.44 20.80 -5.88
N TYR A 361 -25.17 19.78 -5.43
CA TYR A 361 -26.34 19.23 -6.13
C TYR A 361 -27.23 18.43 -5.17
N ILE A 362 -28.46 18.19 -5.58
CA ILE A 362 -29.43 17.40 -4.81
C ILE A 362 -29.31 15.93 -5.20
N ILE A 363 -29.39 15.05 -4.21
CA ILE A 363 -29.40 13.59 -4.35
C ILE A 363 -30.52 12.98 -3.50
N ASP A 364 -30.85 11.73 -3.78
CA ASP A 364 -31.53 10.85 -2.82
C ASP A 364 -30.49 9.91 -2.20
N PRO A 365 -30.26 9.98 -0.87
CA PRO A 365 -29.27 9.15 -0.20
C PRO A 365 -29.62 7.66 -0.13
N TYR A 366 -30.84 7.26 -0.55
CA TYR A 366 -31.32 5.88 -0.56
C TYR A 366 -31.47 5.29 -1.98
N GLY A 367 -31.07 6.02 -3.03
CA GLY A 367 -30.86 5.45 -4.36
C GLY A 367 -31.90 5.75 -5.42
N ALA A 368 -32.89 6.59 -5.12
CA ALA A 368 -33.73 7.13 -6.18
C ALA A 368 -32.90 8.02 -7.13
N GLN A 369 -33.17 7.90 -8.44
CA GLN A 369 -32.51 8.75 -9.42
C GLN A 369 -33.06 10.18 -9.33
N VAL A 370 -32.17 11.14 -9.06
CA VAL A 370 -32.51 12.56 -8.94
C VAL A 370 -31.83 13.36 -10.05
N THR A 371 -32.62 14.07 -10.86
CA THR A 371 -32.06 15.06 -11.80
C THR A 371 -32.00 16.41 -11.11
N SER A 372 -30.80 16.87 -10.78
CA SER A 372 -30.55 18.12 -10.08
C SER A 372 -29.73 19.11 -10.91
N THR A 373 -30.03 20.40 -10.80
CA THR A 373 -29.12 21.48 -11.22
C THR A 373 -27.87 21.48 -10.37
N THR A 374 -26.74 21.96 -10.90
CA THR A 374 -25.50 22.07 -10.14
C THR A 374 -24.92 23.48 -10.20
N PHE A 375 -24.18 23.87 -9.18
CA PHE A 375 -23.34 25.06 -9.20
C PHE A 375 -21.99 24.76 -8.53
N THR A 376 -21.00 25.60 -8.77
CA THR A 376 -19.71 25.52 -8.10
C THR A 376 -19.45 26.70 -7.20
N THR A 377 -18.72 26.49 -6.10
CA THR A 377 -18.27 27.53 -5.17
C THR A 377 -16.79 27.43 -4.92
N SER A 378 -16.15 28.55 -4.58
CA SER A 378 -14.78 28.54 -4.04
C SER A 378 -14.67 29.46 -2.84
N PHE A 379 -13.73 29.17 -1.95
CA PHE A 379 -13.58 29.85 -0.66
C PHE A 379 -12.25 30.62 -0.58
N ASP A 380 -12.20 31.66 0.24
CA ASP A 380 -10.97 32.39 0.54
C ASP A 380 -10.10 31.67 1.60
N SER A 381 -8.93 32.24 1.92
CA SER A 381 -8.00 31.68 2.92
C SER A 381 -8.53 31.68 4.35
N THR A 382 -9.67 32.32 4.62
CA THR A 382 -10.34 32.35 5.93
C THR A 382 -11.54 31.41 5.99
N GLY A 383 -11.89 30.77 4.86
CA GLY A 383 -12.99 29.81 4.77
C GLY A 383 -14.31 30.45 4.36
N ASN A 384 -14.34 31.73 3.99
CA ASN A 384 -15.56 32.38 3.54
C ASN A 384 -15.79 32.18 2.04
N LEU A 385 -17.06 32.13 1.63
CA LEU A 385 -17.44 32.02 0.21
C LEU A 385 -16.87 33.20 -0.59
N LEU A 386 -16.15 32.91 -1.67
CA LEU A 386 -15.47 33.90 -2.51
C LEU A 386 -16.05 33.97 -3.93
N LYS A 387 -16.33 32.82 -4.54
CA LYS A 387 -16.87 32.75 -5.91
C LYS A 387 -18.00 31.75 -6.01
N VAL A 388 -18.91 32.02 -6.94
CA VAL A 388 -19.97 31.11 -7.38
C VAL A 388 -19.88 31.01 -8.91
N ASN A 389 -19.85 29.80 -9.46
CA ASN A 389 -19.70 29.53 -10.90
C ASN A 389 -18.51 30.27 -11.53
N GLY A 390 -17.38 30.34 -10.80
CA GLY A 390 -16.15 31.01 -11.23
C GLY A 390 -16.15 32.55 -11.15
N GLN A 391 -17.27 33.17 -10.76
CA GLN A 391 -17.40 34.63 -10.63
C GLN A 391 -17.40 35.06 -9.16
N TYR A 392 -16.79 36.21 -8.84
CA TYR A 392 -16.82 36.77 -7.48
C TYR A 392 -18.26 37.16 -7.11
N SER A 393 -18.87 36.38 -6.23
CA SER A 393 -20.26 36.51 -5.82
C SER A 393 -20.47 35.82 -4.49
N HIS A 394 -21.32 36.40 -3.65
CA HIS A 394 -21.84 35.77 -2.43
C HIS A 394 -23.28 35.28 -2.61
N THR A 395 -23.87 35.53 -3.78
CA THR A 395 -25.23 35.09 -4.13
C THR A 395 -25.16 33.70 -4.71
N ILE A 396 -25.81 32.74 -4.03
CA ILE A 396 -25.91 31.35 -4.46
C ILE A 396 -27.23 31.15 -5.22
N PRO A 397 -27.21 30.52 -6.41
CA PRO A 397 -28.45 30.14 -7.09
C PRO A 397 -29.16 29.01 -6.33
N ALA A 398 -30.49 29.05 -6.28
CA ALA A 398 -31.27 27.94 -5.73
C ALA A 398 -31.03 26.66 -6.53
N LEU A 399 -30.91 25.53 -5.83
CA LEU A 399 -30.87 24.22 -6.48
C LEU A 399 -32.28 23.79 -6.83
N GLN A 400 -32.46 23.24 -8.02
CA GLN A 400 -33.70 22.61 -8.43
C GLN A 400 -33.49 21.13 -8.68
N ALA A 401 -34.42 20.31 -8.23
CA ALA A 401 -34.44 18.88 -8.52
C ALA A 401 -35.82 18.44 -8.95
N LYS A 402 -35.89 17.60 -9.99
CA LYS A 402 -37.14 16.97 -10.42
C LYS A 402 -37.15 15.51 -9.99
N MET A 403 -38.16 15.14 -9.20
CA MET A 403 -38.36 13.77 -8.71
C MET A 403 -39.83 13.41 -8.79
N ASN A 404 -40.15 12.25 -9.34
CA ASN A 404 -41.53 11.76 -9.50
C ASN A 404 -42.48 12.80 -10.13
N GLY A 405 -41.97 13.64 -11.03
CA GLY A 405 -42.73 14.69 -11.72
C GLY A 405 -42.84 16.03 -10.98
N VAL A 406 -42.48 16.09 -9.70
CA VAL A 406 -42.50 17.30 -8.86
C VAL A 406 -41.13 17.99 -8.89
N THR A 407 -41.12 19.32 -9.00
CA THR A 407 -39.90 20.13 -8.93
C THR A 407 -39.75 20.75 -7.55
N TYR A 408 -38.66 20.39 -6.88
CA TYR A 408 -38.26 20.94 -5.59
C TYR A 408 -37.23 22.04 -5.80
N THR A 409 -37.34 23.12 -5.03
CA THR A 409 -36.40 24.24 -5.02
C THR A 409 -35.77 24.36 -3.64
N VAL A 410 -34.44 24.35 -3.56
CA VAL A 410 -33.67 24.48 -2.33
C VAL A 410 -32.91 25.80 -2.37
N ASP A 411 -33.30 26.73 -1.51
CA ASP A 411 -32.57 27.96 -1.24
C ASP A 411 -31.39 27.67 -0.32
N VAL A 412 -30.18 27.81 -0.87
CA VAL A 412 -28.93 27.50 -0.17
C VAL A 412 -28.33 28.76 0.43
N GLN A 413 -28.25 28.82 1.76
CA GLN A 413 -27.53 29.89 2.44
C GLN A 413 -26.01 29.74 2.26
N PRO A 414 -25.24 30.85 2.24
CA PRO A 414 -23.79 30.80 2.03
C PRO A 414 -23.09 29.84 3.02
N PRO A 415 -22.38 28.81 2.52
CA PRO A 415 -21.60 27.92 3.36
C PRO A 415 -20.24 28.53 3.70
N ASN A 416 -19.51 27.89 4.62
CA ASN A 416 -18.12 28.19 4.93
C ASN A 416 -17.26 26.92 5.06
N LEU A 417 -15.95 27.11 5.12
CA LEU A 417 -14.97 26.10 5.50
C LEU A 417 -14.36 26.46 6.85
N SER A 418 -14.06 25.44 7.66
CA SER A 418 -13.34 25.63 8.91
C SER A 418 -11.82 25.64 8.69
N THR A 419 -11.12 26.35 9.57
CA THR A 419 -9.66 26.36 9.66
C THR A 419 -9.10 25.21 10.51
N SER A 420 -9.99 24.50 11.23
CA SER A 420 -9.66 23.33 12.05
C SER A 420 -10.66 22.20 11.79
N THR A 421 -10.24 20.95 12.00
CA THR A 421 -11.12 19.79 11.89
C THR A 421 -12.27 19.87 12.92
N PRO A 422 -13.54 19.77 12.51
CA PRO A 422 -14.68 19.76 13.43
C PRO A 422 -14.60 18.59 14.41
N SER A 423 -14.97 18.79 15.67
CA SER A 423 -15.11 17.71 16.64
C SER A 423 -16.38 16.91 16.34
N GLN A 424 -16.27 15.60 16.13
CA GLN A 424 -17.42 14.71 15.98
C GLN A 424 -17.97 14.33 17.37
N ASN A 425 -19.23 14.65 17.66
CA ASN A 425 -19.79 14.56 19.03
C ASN A 425 -20.77 13.38 19.24
N SER A 426 -20.82 12.43 18.32
CA SER A 426 -21.58 11.18 18.47
C SER A 426 -20.67 9.98 18.25
N THR A 427 -20.63 9.06 19.21
CA THR A 427 -19.75 7.87 19.17
C THR A 427 -20.48 6.71 18.49
N LEU A 428 -20.80 6.86 17.20
CA LEU A 428 -20.97 5.66 16.38
C LEU A 428 -19.60 4.97 16.30
N THR A 429 -19.55 3.67 16.54
CA THR A 429 -18.33 2.87 16.44
C THR A 429 -18.58 1.62 15.62
N THR A 430 -17.53 1.07 15.01
CA THR A 430 -17.61 -0.14 14.18
C THR A 430 -16.68 -1.23 14.72
N ASP A 431 -16.98 -2.48 14.37
CA ASP A 431 -16.16 -3.65 14.70
C ASP A 431 -15.02 -3.91 13.70
N SER A 432 -14.86 -3.05 12.68
CA SER A 432 -13.83 -3.20 11.65
C SER A 432 -12.42 -3.10 12.24
N LYS A 433 -11.58 -4.07 11.89
CA LYS A 433 -10.18 -4.17 12.31
C LYS A 433 -9.25 -3.92 11.15
N VAL A 434 -8.17 -3.19 11.41
CA VAL A 434 -7.09 -2.96 10.46
C VAL A 434 -6.09 -4.11 10.55
N THR A 435 -5.81 -4.75 9.43
CA THR A 435 -4.74 -5.75 9.31
C THR A 435 -3.71 -5.26 8.31
N ASN A 436 -2.46 -5.16 8.75
CA ASN A 436 -1.33 -4.84 7.87
C ASN A 436 -0.67 -6.16 7.44
N THR A 437 -0.85 -6.58 6.19
CA THR A 437 -0.06 -7.68 5.64
C THR A 437 1.26 -7.09 5.18
N VAL A 438 2.39 -7.70 5.56
CA VAL A 438 3.72 -7.24 5.13
C VAL A 438 4.44 -8.34 4.37
N THR A 439 4.97 -8.01 3.19
CA THR A 439 5.86 -8.89 2.44
C THR A 439 7.09 -9.19 3.28
N LYS A 440 7.30 -10.47 3.58
CA LYS A 440 8.56 -10.93 4.17
C LYS A 440 9.44 -11.56 3.09
N ILE A 441 10.74 -11.34 3.23
CA ILE A 441 11.80 -11.93 2.43
C ILE A 441 11.93 -13.40 2.83
N ASN A 442 11.79 -14.29 1.85
CA ASN A 442 11.99 -15.72 2.04
C ASN A 442 13.47 -16.01 2.25
N MET A 443 13.82 -16.53 3.42
CA MET A 443 15.20 -16.85 3.78
C MET A 443 15.79 -17.93 2.86
N LYS A 444 14.99 -18.90 2.39
CA LYS A 444 15.48 -19.94 1.47
C LYS A 444 15.86 -19.37 0.11
N ASP A 445 15.09 -18.41 -0.39
CA ASP A 445 15.37 -17.76 -1.66
C ASP A 445 16.63 -16.90 -1.55
N VAL A 446 16.81 -16.16 -0.43
CA VAL A 446 18.04 -15.39 -0.18
C VAL A 446 19.25 -16.30 -0.12
N VAL A 447 19.18 -17.41 0.63
CA VAL A 447 20.26 -18.40 0.70
C VAL A 447 20.57 -18.95 -0.70
N SER A 448 19.56 -19.39 -1.45
CA SER A 448 19.78 -19.94 -2.79
C SER A 448 20.42 -18.94 -3.75
N GLN A 449 19.97 -17.68 -3.76
CA GLN A 449 20.57 -16.63 -4.59
C GLN A 449 21.99 -16.28 -4.16
N PHE A 450 22.27 -16.32 -2.86
CA PHE A 450 23.60 -16.12 -2.31
C PHE A 450 24.55 -17.27 -2.72
N GLU A 451 24.12 -18.52 -2.58
CA GLU A 451 24.90 -19.69 -3.01
C GLU A 451 25.23 -19.65 -4.50
N LEU A 452 24.27 -19.23 -5.35
CA LEU A 452 24.50 -19.01 -6.77
C LEU A 452 25.57 -17.94 -7.01
N SER A 453 25.47 -16.81 -6.31
CA SER A 453 26.47 -15.73 -6.39
C SER A 453 27.86 -16.22 -5.98
N GLN A 454 27.98 -17.02 -4.93
CA GLN A 454 29.27 -17.59 -4.51
C GLN A 454 29.82 -18.61 -5.52
N TYR A 455 28.95 -19.43 -6.11
CA TYR A 455 29.32 -20.38 -7.15
C TYR A 455 29.84 -19.68 -8.41
N GLU A 456 29.15 -18.63 -8.88
CA GLU A 456 29.55 -17.83 -10.03
C GLU A 456 30.91 -17.14 -9.82
N ASN A 457 31.22 -16.73 -8.59
CA ASN A 457 32.47 -16.07 -8.23
C ASN A 457 33.60 -17.03 -7.80
N SER A 458 33.37 -18.35 -7.90
CA SER A 458 34.35 -19.36 -7.51
C SER A 458 35.63 -19.29 -8.36
N ASN A 459 36.74 -19.77 -7.78
CA ASN A 459 38.05 -19.81 -8.47
C ASN A 459 38.01 -20.58 -9.80
N ASP A 460 37.09 -21.54 -9.93
CA ASP A 460 36.92 -22.34 -11.15
C ASP A 460 36.40 -21.49 -12.34
N PHE A 461 35.82 -20.31 -12.08
CA PHE A 461 35.19 -19.46 -13.09
C PHE A 461 35.83 -18.10 -13.28
N GLN A 462 36.66 -17.64 -12.35
CA GLN A 462 37.25 -16.30 -12.42
C GLN A 462 38.10 -16.07 -13.68
N ASP A 463 38.83 -17.10 -14.13
CA ASP A 463 39.78 -16.98 -15.24
C ASP A 463 39.16 -17.23 -16.63
N ASN A 464 37.92 -17.72 -16.69
CA ASN A 464 37.30 -18.18 -17.94
C ASN A 464 35.98 -17.49 -18.29
N GLY A 465 35.48 -16.60 -17.43
CA GLY A 465 34.27 -15.82 -17.65
C GLY A 465 32.96 -16.62 -17.55
N VAL A 466 32.99 -17.91 -17.21
CA VAL A 466 31.79 -18.75 -17.09
C VAL A 466 30.83 -18.19 -16.03
N GLY A 467 31.35 -17.68 -14.92
CA GLY A 467 30.55 -17.05 -13.86
C GLY A 467 29.76 -15.84 -14.37
N ASN A 468 30.39 -14.96 -15.14
CA ASN A 468 29.73 -13.81 -15.76
C ASN A 468 28.65 -14.25 -16.76
N ALA A 469 28.88 -15.33 -17.50
CA ALA A 469 27.91 -15.89 -18.43
C ALA A 469 26.68 -16.47 -17.71
N LEU A 470 26.88 -17.18 -16.59
CA LEU A 470 25.81 -17.68 -15.72
C LEU A 470 24.98 -16.53 -15.14
N TYR A 471 25.65 -15.56 -14.53
CA TYR A 471 25.01 -14.35 -13.99
C TYR A 471 24.20 -13.61 -15.05
N PHE A 472 24.78 -13.39 -16.23
CA PHE A 472 24.09 -12.77 -17.37
C PHE A 472 22.84 -13.54 -17.76
N THR A 473 22.93 -14.87 -17.84
CA THR A 473 21.80 -15.72 -18.21
C THR A 473 20.64 -15.60 -17.23
N ARG A 474 20.96 -15.51 -15.94
CA ARG A 474 19.98 -15.40 -14.84
C ARG A 474 19.35 -14.02 -14.73
N LYS A 475 20.14 -12.95 -14.90
CA LYS A 475 19.68 -11.58 -14.63
C LYS A 475 19.16 -10.84 -15.86
N MET A 476 19.61 -11.19 -17.07
CA MET A 476 19.26 -10.45 -18.28
C MET A 476 17.75 -10.43 -18.56
N SER A 477 16.99 -11.44 -18.13
CA SER A 477 15.53 -11.49 -18.34
C SER A 477 14.74 -10.40 -17.60
N SER A 478 15.28 -9.83 -16.51
CA SER A 478 14.62 -8.74 -15.77
C SER A 478 15.01 -7.35 -16.26
N ILE A 479 15.95 -7.26 -17.20
CA ILE A 479 16.49 -5.99 -17.71
C ILE A 479 15.68 -5.55 -18.92
N THR A 480 15.11 -4.35 -18.85
CA THR A 480 14.21 -3.81 -19.88
C THR A 480 14.80 -2.64 -20.67
N SER A 481 15.92 -2.08 -20.21
CA SER A 481 16.53 -0.90 -20.81
C SER A 481 18.06 -0.96 -20.80
N LEU A 482 18.68 -0.19 -21.72
CA LEU A 482 20.13 -0.07 -21.77
C LEU A 482 20.72 0.56 -20.51
N ALA A 483 20.02 1.52 -19.91
CA ALA A 483 20.44 2.12 -18.64
C ALA A 483 20.53 1.09 -17.51
N GLN A 484 19.55 0.19 -17.41
CA GLN A 484 19.57 -0.90 -16.43
C GLN A 484 20.71 -1.90 -16.71
N LEU A 485 20.94 -2.25 -17.97
CA LEU A 485 22.07 -3.11 -18.35
C LEU A 485 23.40 -2.47 -17.94
N MET A 486 23.60 -1.19 -18.24
CA MET A 486 24.82 -0.45 -17.92
C MET A 486 25.00 -0.18 -16.43
N SER A 487 23.92 -0.25 -15.64
CA SER A 487 23.98 -0.07 -14.18
C SER A 487 24.54 -1.29 -13.46
N ASP A 488 24.57 -2.45 -14.12
CA ASP A 488 25.11 -3.69 -13.59
C ASP A 488 26.49 -3.97 -14.24
N PRO A 489 27.58 -3.99 -13.46
CA PRO A 489 28.93 -4.10 -14.00
C PRO A 489 29.18 -5.44 -14.71
N ILE A 490 28.53 -6.53 -14.29
CA ILE A 490 28.71 -7.85 -14.91
C ILE A 490 27.95 -7.89 -16.23
N LEU A 491 26.71 -7.39 -16.27
CA LEU A 491 25.93 -7.34 -17.51
C LEU A 491 26.56 -6.41 -18.54
N LEU A 492 27.06 -5.26 -18.09
CA LEU A 492 27.79 -4.32 -18.92
C LEU A 492 29.05 -4.96 -19.53
N LYS A 493 29.89 -5.60 -18.70
CA LYS A 493 31.10 -6.29 -19.15
C LYS A 493 30.81 -7.36 -20.21
N VAL A 494 29.74 -8.15 -20.03
CA VAL A 494 29.33 -9.15 -21.03
C VAL A 494 28.88 -8.48 -22.34
N ALA A 495 28.13 -7.38 -22.26
CA ALA A 495 27.66 -6.65 -23.44
C ALA A 495 28.79 -5.95 -24.21
N GLU A 496 29.76 -5.35 -23.51
CA GLU A 496 30.95 -4.71 -24.07
C GLU A 496 31.79 -5.72 -24.84
N THR A 497 32.14 -6.83 -24.21
CA THR A 497 32.97 -7.87 -24.82
C THR A 497 32.32 -8.46 -26.07
N VAL A 498 31.02 -8.75 -26.06
CA VAL A 498 30.30 -9.24 -27.26
C VAL A 498 30.22 -8.16 -28.35
N SER A 499 30.17 -6.88 -27.96
CA SER A 499 30.19 -5.75 -28.89
C SER A 499 31.59 -5.47 -29.46
N GLY A 500 32.62 -6.15 -28.97
CA GLY A 500 34.02 -5.96 -29.35
C GLY A 500 34.69 -4.75 -28.71
N TYR A 501 34.12 -4.24 -27.61
CA TYR A 501 34.72 -3.18 -26.82
C TYR A 501 35.56 -3.79 -25.70
N ASP A 502 36.69 -3.14 -25.41
CA ASP A 502 37.52 -3.48 -24.26
C ASP A 502 36.94 -2.79 -23.00
N PRO A 503 36.53 -3.54 -21.96
CA PRO A 503 35.88 -2.97 -20.78
C PRO A 503 36.72 -1.91 -20.06
N SER A 504 38.06 -2.07 -20.05
CA SER A 504 38.96 -1.16 -19.34
C SER A 504 39.03 0.22 -20.00
N THR A 505 38.96 0.26 -21.34
CA THR A 505 38.94 1.53 -22.09
C THR A 505 37.52 2.10 -22.22
N PHE A 506 36.51 1.26 -22.38
CA PHE A 506 35.13 1.69 -22.56
C PHE A 506 34.58 2.39 -21.32
N GLY A 507 34.92 1.90 -20.13
CA GLY A 507 34.50 2.52 -18.86
C GLY A 507 35.04 3.93 -18.62
N THR A 508 36.05 4.37 -19.39
CA THR A 508 36.61 5.74 -19.30
C THR A 508 35.82 6.78 -20.09
N LEU A 509 34.93 6.35 -20.99
CA LEU A 509 34.13 7.24 -21.82
C LEU A 509 33.03 7.92 -21.02
N ASP A 510 32.58 9.09 -21.48
CA ASP A 510 31.40 9.75 -20.92
C ASP A 510 30.15 8.87 -21.07
N TYR A 511 29.25 8.92 -20.09
CA TYR A 511 28.04 8.08 -20.06
C TYR A 511 27.19 8.18 -21.33
N ASP A 512 27.02 9.38 -21.87
CA ASP A 512 26.27 9.61 -23.12
C ASP A 512 26.95 8.97 -24.34
N GLN A 513 28.28 8.92 -24.35
CA GLN A 513 29.06 8.25 -25.40
C GLN A 513 28.92 6.74 -25.28
N GLN A 514 29.02 6.19 -24.06
CA GLN A 514 28.81 4.78 -23.78
C GLN A 514 27.43 4.31 -24.28
N ILE A 515 26.36 5.06 -23.96
CA ILE A 515 25.01 4.78 -24.46
C ILE A 515 24.97 4.75 -25.98
N ARG A 516 25.55 5.76 -26.64
CA ARG A 516 25.52 5.87 -28.11
C ARG A 516 26.18 4.67 -28.78
N MET A 517 27.33 4.25 -28.25
CA MET A 517 28.09 3.13 -28.79
C MET A 517 27.35 1.80 -28.59
N LEU A 518 26.93 1.50 -27.36
CA LEU A 518 26.23 0.25 -27.06
C LEU A 518 24.85 0.17 -27.71
N LYS A 519 24.09 1.27 -27.80
CA LYS A 519 22.76 1.28 -28.43
C LYS A 519 22.77 0.83 -29.89
N SER A 520 23.88 1.03 -30.59
CA SER A 520 24.04 0.59 -31.99
C SER A 520 24.38 -0.90 -32.14
N LYS A 521 24.84 -1.55 -31.07
CA LYS A 521 25.38 -2.92 -31.08
C LYS A 521 24.53 -3.92 -30.27
N VAL A 522 23.88 -3.46 -29.21
CA VAL A 522 23.05 -4.28 -28.32
C VAL A 522 21.59 -4.23 -28.79
N ASP A 523 21.12 -5.36 -29.31
CA ASP A 523 19.75 -5.53 -29.77
C ASP A 523 18.92 -6.30 -28.74
N PHE A 524 18.13 -5.57 -27.94
CA PHE A 524 17.26 -6.15 -26.91
C PHE A 524 16.20 -7.10 -27.47
N THR A 525 15.84 -7.02 -28.76
CA THR A 525 14.90 -7.98 -29.37
C THR A 525 15.49 -9.39 -29.45
N LYS A 526 16.83 -9.49 -29.43
CA LYS A 526 17.60 -10.74 -29.43
C LYS A 526 18.02 -11.17 -28.03
N LEU A 527 17.44 -10.61 -26.97
CA LEU A 527 17.70 -10.94 -25.57
C LEU A 527 16.40 -11.21 -24.79
N ARG A 528 15.33 -11.61 -25.48
CA ARG A 528 14.00 -11.78 -24.86
C ARG A 528 13.73 -13.20 -24.38
N THR A 529 14.21 -14.20 -25.11
CA THR A 529 13.95 -15.62 -24.79
C THR A 529 15.15 -16.26 -24.08
N PRO A 530 14.94 -17.26 -23.21
CA PRO A 530 16.04 -17.96 -22.55
C PRO A 530 17.10 -18.48 -23.52
N LYS A 531 16.67 -19.03 -24.67
CA LYS A 531 17.57 -19.53 -25.72
C LYS A 531 18.43 -18.43 -26.33
N GLN A 532 17.85 -17.25 -26.57
CA GLN A 532 18.57 -16.11 -27.13
C GLN A 532 19.59 -15.53 -26.15
N ILE A 533 19.22 -15.42 -24.87
CA ILE A 533 20.12 -14.98 -23.80
C ILE A 533 21.29 -15.96 -23.67
N GLN A 534 21.00 -17.27 -23.66
CA GLN A 534 22.03 -18.31 -23.62
C GLN A 534 23.00 -18.21 -24.82
N GLN A 535 22.48 -18.04 -26.04
CA GLN A 535 23.33 -17.85 -27.23
C GLN A 535 24.21 -16.60 -27.13
N TYR A 536 23.73 -15.54 -26.49
CA TYR A 536 24.53 -14.33 -26.25
C TYR A 536 25.67 -14.60 -25.26
N ALA A 537 25.38 -15.32 -24.17
CA ALA A 537 26.38 -15.74 -23.19
C ALA A 537 27.43 -16.69 -23.80
N GLU A 538 27.03 -17.61 -24.67
CA GLU A 538 27.95 -18.48 -25.42
C GLU A 538 28.88 -17.67 -26.35
N ARG A 539 28.35 -16.63 -27.02
CA ARG A 539 29.16 -15.72 -27.85
C ARG A 539 30.17 -14.93 -27.03
N TYR A 540 29.78 -14.49 -25.83
CA TYR A 540 30.69 -13.84 -24.89
C TYR A 540 31.86 -14.75 -24.54
N LEU A 541 31.60 -16.01 -24.18
CA LEU A 541 32.63 -16.99 -23.87
C LEU A 541 33.52 -17.32 -25.08
N ALA A 542 32.96 -17.33 -26.29
CA ALA A 542 33.74 -17.49 -27.52
C ALA A 542 34.68 -16.30 -27.77
N MET A 543 34.22 -15.06 -27.54
CA MET A 543 35.05 -13.86 -27.68
C MET A 543 36.21 -13.86 -26.67
N LEU A 544 35.98 -14.30 -25.43
CA LEU A 544 37.06 -14.43 -24.44
C LEU A 544 38.14 -15.44 -24.84
N GLN A 545 37.82 -16.45 -25.65
CA GLN A 545 38.82 -17.39 -26.18
C GLN A 545 39.69 -16.77 -27.27
N ILE A 546 39.17 -15.77 -27.99
CA ILE A 546 39.88 -15.05 -29.06
C ILE A 546 40.69 -13.89 -28.47
N THR A 547 40.12 -13.19 -27.50
CA THR A 547 40.73 -12.06 -26.81
C THR A 547 40.62 -12.28 -25.30
N PRO A 548 41.54 -13.05 -24.71
CA PRO A 548 41.55 -13.28 -23.28
C PRO A 548 41.63 -11.95 -22.52
N GLN A 549 40.73 -11.77 -21.58
CA GLN A 549 40.76 -10.65 -20.66
C GLN A 549 41.53 -11.12 -19.43
N THR A 550 42.65 -10.46 -19.09
CA THR A 550 43.38 -10.81 -17.86
C THR A 550 42.52 -10.46 -16.65
N PRO A 551 42.39 -11.34 -15.64
CA PRO A 551 41.72 -11.00 -14.40
C PRO A 551 42.35 -9.74 -13.79
N ASP A 552 41.53 -8.80 -13.30
CA ASP A 552 41.96 -7.70 -12.43
C ASP A 552 42.35 -8.27 -11.08
N LYS A 553 43.48 -8.99 -11.03
CA LYS A 553 44.08 -9.40 -9.77
C LYS A 553 45.01 -8.25 -9.34
N PRO A 554 44.76 -7.55 -8.23
CA PRO A 554 45.74 -6.62 -7.71
C PRO A 554 47.04 -7.39 -7.47
N ALA A 555 48.15 -6.89 -8.02
CA ALA A 555 49.46 -7.54 -7.87
C ALA A 555 49.73 -7.75 -6.38
N THR A 556 49.81 -9.01 -5.97
CA THR A 556 50.12 -9.32 -4.58
C THR A 556 51.61 -9.18 -4.38
N MET A 557 52.06 -8.84 -3.15
CA MET A 557 53.49 -8.81 -2.84
C MET A 557 54.17 -10.17 -3.15
N MET A 558 53.39 -11.27 -3.21
CA MET A 558 53.83 -12.60 -3.59
C MET A 558 54.19 -12.74 -5.09
N ASP A 559 53.56 -11.98 -5.98
CA ASP A 559 53.87 -11.95 -7.41
C ASP A 559 55.17 -11.17 -7.69
N LEU A 560 55.49 -10.18 -6.85
CA LEU A 560 56.73 -9.40 -6.93
C LEU A 560 57.97 -10.20 -6.46
N TYR A 561 57.77 -11.23 -5.64
CA TYR A 561 58.83 -12.12 -5.14
C TYR A 561 59.00 -13.42 -5.95
N GLY A 562 58.35 -13.54 -7.12
CA GLY A 562 58.66 -14.60 -8.09
C GLY A 562 58.09 -15.97 -7.73
N GLY A 563 56.78 -16.05 -7.51
CA GLY A 563 56.07 -17.32 -7.33
C GLY A 563 55.83 -18.07 -8.64
N ASP A 564 56.87 -18.67 -9.22
CA ASP A 564 56.69 -19.85 -10.08
C ASP A 564 57.03 -21.11 -9.28
N SER A 565 56.17 -22.11 -9.40
CA SER A 565 56.26 -23.40 -8.68
C SER A 565 57.36 -24.33 -9.20
N SER A 566 58.25 -23.85 -10.06
CA SER A 566 59.48 -24.53 -10.44
C SER A 566 60.62 -24.11 -9.50
N LYS A 567 61.26 -25.09 -8.84
CA LYS A 567 62.32 -24.91 -7.81
C LYS A 567 63.64 -24.28 -8.31
N ALA A 568 63.61 -23.37 -9.29
CA ALA A 568 64.79 -22.81 -9.94
C ALA A 568 65.02 -21.30 -9.70
N GLY A 569 64.00 -20.53 -9.27
CA GLY A 569 64.09 -19.06 -9.23
C GLY A 569 65.05 -18.47 -8.17
N ILE A 570 65.13 -19.07 -6.99
CA ILE A 570 65.92 -18.51 -5.87
C ILE A 570 67.42 -18.86 -6.00
N ALA A 571 67.76 -19.95 -6.70
CA ALA A 571 69.14 -20.39 -6.88
C ALA A 571 69.93 -19.52 -7.88
N ALA A 572 69.25 -18.87 -8.82
CA ALA A 572 69.88 -17.97 -9.79
C ALA A 572 70.35 -16.65 -9.18
N LEU A 573 69.75 -16.21 -8.06
CA LEU A 573 70.05 -14.92 -7.43
C LEU A 573 71.34 -14.95 -6.58
N PHE A 574 71.77 -16.14 -6.13
CA PHE A 574 72.97 -16.30 -5.29
C PHE A 574 74.21 -16.83 -6.02
N GLY A 575 74.15 -16.98 -7.35
CA GLY A 575 75.34 -17.30 -8.15
C GLY A 575 76.08 -18.58 -7.75
N VAL A 576 75.38 -19.56 -7.15
CA VAL A 576 75.99 -20.82 -6.75
C VAL A 576 75.99 -21.78 -7.93
N ASN A 577 77.08 -21.78 -8.69
CA ASN A 577 77.40 -22.83 -9.64
C ASN A 577 78.06 -23.98 -8.86
N THR A 578 77.35 -25.09 -8.64
CA THR A 578 77.91 -26.31 -8.03
C THR A 578 77.76 -27.51 -8.94
N SER A 579 78.67 -27.63 -9.89
CA SER A 579 79.04 -28.91 -10.49
C SER A 579 79.97 -29.68 -9.54
N SER A 580 79.52 -30.79 -8.93
CA SER A 580 80.35 -31.99 -8.63
C SER A 580 79.63 -33.07 -7.80
N SER A 581 79.50 -34.25 -8.39
CA SER A 581 79.76 -35.61 -7.88
C SER A 581 79.60 -35.98 -6.38
N SER A 582 78.77 -37.01 -6.14
CA SER A 582 78.94 -38.17 -5.25
C SER A 582 79.91 -38.11 -4.05
N SER A 583 79.40 -38.28 -2.83
CA SER A 583 79.78 -39.37 -1.90
C SER A 583 79.11 -39.23 -0.53
N SER A 584 78.52 -40.33 -0.06
CA SER A 584 78.37 -40.81 1.33
C SER A 584 78.91 -39.99 2.51
N GLY A 585 78.12 -39.86 3.59
CA GLY A 585 78.66 -39.58 4.93
C GLY A 585 77.71 -38.94 5.94
N ASN A 586 76.94 -39.77 6.65
CA ASN A 586 76.72 -39.79 8.10
C ASN A 586 76.97 -38.53 8.99
N LEU A 587 76.01 -38.32 9.91
CA LEU A 587 76.13 -38.01 11.35
C LEU A 587 75.97 -36.57 11.91
N TYR A 588 75.29 -36.55 13.08
CA TYR A 588 75.23 -35.58 14.20
C TYR A 588 74.50 -34.23 13.92
N SER A 589 73.36 -33.95 14.58
CA SER A 589 73.17 -33.55 15.99
C SER A 589 73.59 -32.11 16.28
N GLY A 590 72.68 -31.32 16.84
CA GLY A 590 73.01 -30.05 17.47
C GLY A 590 71.80 -29.15 17.66
N MET A 591 71.34 -29.08 18.91
CA MET A 591 70.44 -28.10 19.52
C MET A 591 70.53 -26.69 18.92
N PHE A 592 69.38 -26.00 18.75
CA PHE A 592 68.77 -25.13 19.76
C PHE A 592 67.29 -24.90 19.42
#